data_AF-A0A967LAT2-F1
#
_entry.id   AF-A0A967LAT2-F1
#
_cell.length_a   1.000
_cell.length_b   1.000
_cell.length_c   1.000
_cell.angle_alpha   90.00
_cell.angle_beta   90.00
_cell.angle_gamma   90.00
#
_symmetry.space_group_name_H-M   'P 1'
#
loop_
_entity.id
_entity.type
_entity.pdbx_description
1 polymer ?
#
loop_
_entity_poly.entity_id
_entity_poly.type
_entity_poly.pdbx_seq_one_letter_code
_entity_poly.pdbx_strand_id
1 'polypeptide(L)'
;MGLCVLGNKAIVAASPDILLLEDTDGDDKADRKTVVLTSDAEFQHDHSLHSFVFGPDGRFYGNFGNTGHRLKDVAGKTLVDRAGRPISDQGQPYRGGMVFRCDRNFANFEVLGHNFRNNYEATVDSFGRVWQSDNDDDGNLAVRLNYILEGGNYGYLDELTGERWRAPRINAHPFRGKRHWHQNDPGAVPNVIETGNGAPAGVT
;
A
#
# COMPACT_ATOMS: atom_id res chain seq x y z
N MET A 1 9.65 0.70 -4.67
CA MET A 1 10.05 1.95 -5.37
C MET A 1 9.12 2.16 -6.55
N GLY A 2 8.75 3.40 -6.86
CA GLY A 2 7.82 3.73 -7.93
C GLY A 2 7.99 5.14 -8.48
N LEU A 3 7.55 5.36 -9.71
CA LEU A 3 7.68 6.62 -10.47
C LEU A 3 6.36 6.92 -11.17
N CYS A 4 5.81 8.12 -10.94
CA CYS A 4 4.64 8.64 -11.64
C CYS A 4 5.03 9.91 -12.40
N VAL A 5 4.87 9.95 -13.72
CA VAL A 5 5.19 11.12 -14.55
C VAL A 5 3.91 11.81 -15.01
N LEU A 6 3.83 13.13 -14.82
CA LEU A 6 2.63 13.95 -15.04
C LEU A 6 3.01 15.27 -15.72
N GLY A 7 3.28 15.20 -17.03
CA GLY A 7 3.78 16.35 -17.79
C GLY A 7 5.13 16.78 -17.22
N ASN A 8 5.21 18.02 -16.74
CA ASN A 8 6.43 18.61 -16.19
C ASN A 8 6.69 18.25 -14.70
N LYS A 9 6.03 17.24 -14.16
CA LYS A 9 6.21 16.78 -12.78
C LYS A 9 6.45 15.29 -12.71
N ALA A 10 7.24 14.86 -11.73
CA ALA A 10 7.38 13.45 -11.40
C ALA A 10 7.24 13.21 -9.88
N ILE A 11 6.47 12.20 -9.51
CA ILE A 11 6.37 11.71 -8.13
C ILE A 11 7.28 10.50 -8.02
N VAL A 12 8.23 10.54 -7.10
CA VAL A 12 9.25 9.49 -6.90
C VAL A 12 9.15 8.97 -5.48
N ALA A 13 8.94 7.66 -5.34
CA ALA A 13 8.99 6.99 -4.04
C ALA A 13 10.44 6.66 -3.66
N ALA A 14 10.93 7.32 -2.62
CA ALA A 14 12.29 7.19 -2.11
C ALA A 14 12.25 7.06 -0.57
N SER A 15 12.02 5.83 -0.09
CA SER A 15 11.78 5.54 1.33
C SER A 15 12.73 6.26 2.29
N PRO A 16 12.19 6.94 3.32
CA PRO A 16 10.80 6.91 3.79
C PRO A 16 9.89 7.95 3.12
N ASP A 17 10.38 8.66 2.10
CA ASP A 17 9.77 9.87 1.56
C ASP A 17 9.14 9.68 0.18
N ILE A 18 8.15 10.52 -0.12
CA ILE A 18 7.69 10.77 -1.48
C ILE A 18 8.22 12.13 -1.92
N LEU A 19 8.91 12.13 -3.05
CA LEU A 19 9.48 13.32 -3.67
C LEU A 19 8.58 13.78 -4.82
N LEU A 20 8.32 15.08 -4.88
CA LEU A 20 7.82 15.76 -6.06
C LEU A 20 8.97 16.47 -6.74
N LEU A 21 9.25 16.06 -7.98
CA LEU A 21 10.17 16.72 -8.90
C LEU A 21 9.35 17.58 -9.86
N GLU A 22 9.82 18.79 -10.14
CA GLU A 22 9.18 19.71 -11.08
C GLU A 22 10.23 20.27 -12.04
N ASP A 23 9.97 20.15 -13.34
CA ASP A 23 10.65 20.84 -14.43
C ASP A 23 9.82 22.11 -14.74
N THR A 24 10.43 23.28 -14.62
CA THR A 24 9.75 24.57 -14.76
C THR A 24 10.16 25.34 -16.01
N ASP A 25 11.21 24.91 -16.71
CA ASP A 25 11.71 25.55 -17.93
C ASP A 25 11.61 24.66 -19.19
N GLY A 26 11.21 23.40 -19.03
CA GLY A 26 10.97 22.45 -20.12
C GLY A 26 12.25 21.82 -20.68
N ASP A 27 13.34 21.79 -19.91
CA ASP A 27 14.63 21.21 -20.32
C ASP A 27 14.78 19.72 -19.95
N ASP A 28 13.71 19.08 -19.47
CA ASP A 28 13.63 17.69 -18.98
C ASP A 28 14.53 17.43 -17.75
N LYS A 29 14.95 18.47 -17.02
CA LYS A 29 15.63 18.36 -15.73
C LYS A 29 14.76 18.92 -14.62
N ALA A 30 14.84 18.28 -13.46
CA ALA A 30 14.12 18.75 -12.29
C ALA A 30 14.78 20.01 -11.72
N ASP A 31 14.11 21.15 -11.81
CA ASP A 31 14.50 22.41 -11.18
C ASP A 31 14.20 22.41 -9.68
N ARG A 32 13.10 21.73 -9.29
CA ARG A 32 12.65 21.67 -7.90
C ARG A 32 12.49 20.24 -7.45
N LYS A 33 12.92 19.97 -6.22
CA LYS A 33 12.72 18.70 -5.51
C LYS A 33 12.16 19.00 -4.12
N THR A 34 10.96 18.50 -3.86
CA THR A 34 10.25 18.74 -2.60
C THR A 34 9.78 17.41 -2.02
N VAL A 35 10.01 17.18 -0.72
CA VAL A 35 9.34 16.08 -0.01
C VAL A 35 7.88 16.47 0.19
N VAL A 36 6.94 15.62 -0.19
CA VAL A 36 5.50 15.91 -0.07
C VAL A 36 4.80 15.02 0.95
N LEU A 37 5.33 13.81 1.19
CA LEU A 37 4.85 12.87 2.19
C LEU A 37 6.04 12.10 2.76
N THR A 38 5.87 11.58 3.97
CA THR A 38 6.85 10.69 4.60
C THR A 38 6.14 9.62 5.42
N SER A 39 6.90 8.67 5.95
CA SER A 39 6.40 7.59 6.78
C SER A 39 7.28 7.34 8.00
N ASP A 40 6.89 6.40 8.86
CA ASP A 40 7.73 5.90 9.96
C ASP A 40 8.61 4.71 9.52
N ALA A 41 8.73 4.46 8.21
CA ALA A 41 9.59 3.42 7.69
C ALA A 41 11.07 3.69 7.97
N GLU A 42 11.85 2.60 8.08
CA GLU A 42 13.30 2.69 8.07
C GLU A 42 13.81 3.23 6.71
N PHE A 43 14.99 3.85 6.77
CA PHE A 43 15.64 4.39 5.57
C PHE A 43 15.91 3.25 4.58
N GLN A 44 15.46 3.44 3.33
CA GLN A 44 15.59 2.44 2.25
C GLN A 44 15.03 1.04 2.57
N HIS A 45 13.96 0.95 3.36
CA HIS A 45 13.25 -0.33 3.52
C HIS A 45 12.41 -0.66 2.27
N ASP A 46 12.33 -1.93 1.89
CA ASP A 46 11.69 -2.43 0.67
C ASP A 46 10.18 -2.67 0.81
N HIS A 47 9.63 -2.60 2.02
CA HIS A 47 8.19 -2.68 2.36
C HIS A 47 7.61 -1.32 2.81
N SER A 48 8.22 -0.23 2.37
CA SER A 48 7.91 1.14 2.78
C SER A 48 6.94 1.82 1.81
N LEU A 49 6.96 3.15 1.71
CA LEU A 49 6.21 3.88 0.68
C LEU A 49 6.62 3.44 -0.73
N HIS A 50 5.61 3.26 -1.57
CA HIS A 50 5.73 2.69 -2.90
C HIS A 50 5.14 3.60 -3.97
N SER A 51 4.71 3.04 -5.11
CA SER A 51 4.32 3.81 -6.28
C SER A 51 3.09 4.68 -6.02
N PHE A 52 3.02 5.75 -6.80
CA PHE A 52 1.83 6.55 -6.96
C PHE A 52 1.37 6.37 -8.40
N VAL A 53 0.07 6.23 -8.61
CA VAL A 53 -0.54 6.24 -9.96
C VAL A 53 -1.65 7.27 -10.01
N PHE A 54 -1.86 7.85 -11.18
CA PHE A 54 -2.92 8.84 -11.38
C PHE A 54 -4.18 8.16 -11.93
N GLY A 55 -5.25 8.22 -11.14
CA GLY A 55 -6.52 7.57 -11.48
C GLY A 55 -7.40 8.41 -12.41
N PRO A 56 -8.39 7.78 -13.06
CA PRO A 56 -9.34 8.45 -13.96
C PRO A 56 -10.27 9.43 -13.24
N ASP A 57 -10.36 9.36 -11.91
CA ASP A 57 -11.09 10.29 -11.04
C ASP A 57 -10.29 11.58 -10.72
N GLY A 58 -9.08 11.71 -11.26
CA GLY A 58 -8.22 12.86 -11.02
C GLY A 58 -7.49 12.84 -9.69
N ARG A 59 -7.44 11.69 -9.01
CA ARG A 59 -6.76 11.49 -7.72
C ARG A 59 -5.49 10.65 -7.86
N PHE A 60 -4.63 10.76 -6.87
CA PHE A 60 -3.49 9.87 -6.73
C PHE A 60 -3.86 8.65 -5.91
N TYR A 61 -3.40 7.48 -6.36
CA TYR A 61 -3.49 6.22 -5.65
C TYR A 61 -2.08 5.84 -5.25
N GLY A 62 -1.85 5.57 -3.97
CA GLY A 62 -0.56 5.21 -3.43
C GLY A 62 -0.66 4.11 -2.40
N ASN A 63 0.49 3.62 -1.98
CA ASN A 63 0.56 2.51 -1.04
C ASN A 63 1.85 2.51 -0.23
N PHE A 64 1.80 1.82 0.90
CA PHE A 64 2.97 1.39 1.66
C PHE A 64 2.79 -0.04 2.16
N GLY A 65 3.89 -0.79 2.27
CA GLY A 65 3.90 -2.11 2.89
C GLY A 65 3.91 -2.07 4.43
N ASN A 66 3.99 -3.22 5.06
CA ASN A 66 3.82 -3.42 6.51
C ASN A 66 4.96 -2.83 7.37
N THR A 67 5.98 -2.22 6.75
CA THR A 67 7.02 -1.45 7.46
C THR A 67 6.90 0.04 7.19
N GLY A 68 5.86 0.48 6.47
CA GLY A 68 5.51 1.90 6.35
C GLY A 68 5.06 2.51 7.68
N HIS A 69 4.47 1.68 8.55
CA HIS A 69 3.96 1.96 9.89
C HIS A 69 2.89 3.06 9.97
N ARG A 70 3.21 4.27 9.54
CA ARG A 70 2.31 5.42 9.62
C ARG A 70 2.64 6.44 8.55
N LEU A 71 1.60 6.93 7.87
CA LEU A 71 1.74 7.98 6.87
C LEU A 71 1.69 9.35 7.55
N LYS A 72 2.63 10.24 7.19
CA LYS A 72 2.79 11.56 7.80
C LYS A 72 2.95 12.64 6.75
N ASP A 73 2.59 13.86 7.11
CA ASP A 73 3.02 15.05 6.39
C ASP A 73 4.50 15.39 6.68
N VAL A 74 5.02 16.39 5.97
CA VAL A 74 6.41 16.85 6.11
C VAL A 74 6.73 17.46 7.48
N ALA A 75 5.71 17.85 8.25
CA ALA A 75 5.87 18.35 9.62
C ALA A 75 5.89 17.20 10.64
N GLY A 76 5.74 15.94 10.18
CA GLY A 76 5.70 14.75 11.02
C GLY A 76 4.33 14.47 11.63
N LYS A 77 3.28 15.20 11.25
CA LYS A 77 1.93 14.95 11.73
C LYS A 77 1.34 13.74 11.01
N THR A 78 0.78 12.82 11.78
CA THR A 78 0.01 11.68 11.26
C THR A 78 -1.14 12.15 10.38
N LEU A 79 -1.20 11.64 9.17
CA LEU A 79 -2.32 11.85 8.27
C LEU A 79 -3.50 10.99 8.68
N VAL A 80 -4.71 11.49 8.42
CA VAL A 80 -5.97 10.80 8.72
C VAL A 80 -6.74 10.53 7.44
N ASP A 81 -7.51 9.44 7.44
CA ASP A 81 -8.42 9.11 6.36
C ASP A 81 -9.68 10.01 6.36
N ARG A 82 -10.58 9.77 5.40
CA ARG A 82 -11.87 10.46 5.24
C ARG A 82 -12.78 10.35 6.47
N ALA A 83 -12.61 9.32 7.31
CA ALA A 83 -13.35 9.09 8.54
C ALA A 83 -12.65 9.70 9.78
N GLY A 84 -11.53 10.42 9.60
CA GLY A 84 -10.74 11.01 10.67
C GLY A 84 -9.88 10.01 11.43
N ARG A 85 -9.68 8.79 10.90
CA ARG A 85 -8.89 7.73 11.53
C ARG A 85 -7.42 7.87 11.14
N PRO A 86 -6.47 7.69 12.07
CA PRO A 86 -5.05 7.71 11.74
C PRO A 86 -4.70 6.67 10.66
N ILE A 87 -3.92 7.08 9.67
CA ILE A 87 -3.36 6.16 8.67
C ILE A 87 -2.10 5.53 9.29
N SER A 88 -2.32 4.55 10.17
CA SER A 88 -1.27 3.80 10.86
C SER A 88 -1.62 2.32 11.05
N ASP A 89 -0.61 1.47 11.11
CA ASP A 89 -0.72 0.00 11.22
C ASP A 89 -0.94 -0.52 12.65
N GLN A 90 -1.29 0.35 13.59
CA GLN A 90 -1.37 0.06 15.02
C GLN A 90 -2.59 -0.79 15.46
N GLY A 91 -3.39 -1.26 14.51
CA GLY A 91 -4.55 -2.12 14.76
C GLY A 91 -5.84 -1.39 15.17
N GLN A 92 -5.93 -0.08 14.91
CA GLN A 92 -7.10 0.74 15.28
C GLN A 92 -7.40 1.84 14.23
N PRO A 93 -8.11 1.53 13.12
CA PRO A 93 -8.62 0.21 12.73
C PRO A 93 -7.64 -0.57 11.83
N TYR A 94 -6.63 0.11 11.29
CA TYR A 94 -5.81 -0.44 10.21
C TYR A 94 -4.64 -1.25 10.75
N ARG A 95 -4.20 -2.22 9.95
CA ARG A 95 -3.05 -3.10 10.21
C ARG A 95 -2.22 -3.21 8.95
N GLY A 96 -0.94 -3.52 9.10
CA GLY A 96 -0.02 -3.80 8.00
C GLY A 96 0.05 -2.69 6.93
N GLY A 97 0.40 -3.11 5.72
CA GLY A 97 0.43 -2.24 4.55
C GLY A 97 -0.96 -1.77 4.14
N MET A 98 -1.02 -0.67 3.40
CA MET A 98 -2.26 -0.03 2.97
C MET A 98 -2.18 0.40 1.51
N VAL A 99 -3.35 0.42 0.88
CA VAL A 99 -3.61 1.14 -0.36
C VAL A 99 -4.52 2.31 -0.02
N PHE A 100 -4.18 3.51 -0.48
CA PHE A 100 -4.94 4.73 -0.23
C PHE A 100 -5.02 5.58 -1.49
N ARG A 101 -5.95 6.54 -1.49
CA ARG A 101 -5.98 7.62 -2.47
C ARG A 101 -6.01 9.00 -1.82
N CYS A 102 -5.56 10.01 -2.54
CA CYS A 102 -5.60 11.41 -2.11
C CYS A 102 -5.74 12.36 -3.30
N ASP A 103 -6.08 13.62 -3.01
CA ASP A 103 -6.15 14.67 -4.01
C ASP A 103 -4.74 15.03 -4.53
N ARG A 104 -4.68 15.71 -5.68
CA ARG A 104 -3.43 16.06 -6.38
C ARG A 104 -2.46 16.94 -5.59
N ASN A 105 -2.94 17.58 -4.53
CA ASN A 105 -2.15 18.38 -3.61
C ASN A 105 -1.74 17.61 -2.35
N PHE A 106 -1.85 16.27 -2.36
CA PHE A 106 -1.55 15.38 -1.23
C PHE A 106 -2.40 15.71 0.01
N ALA A 107 -3.69 15.96 -0.19
CA ALA A 107 -4.68 16.17 0.86
C ALA A 107 -5.87 15.20 0.71
N ASN A 108 -6.77 15.21 1.70
CA ASN A 108 -8.03 14.43 1.68
C ASN A 108 -7.82 12.94 1.42
N PHE A 109 -7.04 12.29 2.28
CA PHE A 109 -6.70 10.88 2.14
C PHE A 109 -7.90 9.96 2.42
N GLU A 110 -7.92 8.82 1.74
CA GLU A 110 -8.89 7.76 1.93
C GLU A 110 -8.17 6.41 1.84
N VAL A 111 -8.23 5.60 2.90
CA VAL A 111 -7.69 4.23 2.89
C VAL A 111 -8.69 3.33 2.16
N LEU A 112 -8.23 2.69 1.08
CA LEU A 112 -9.04 1.82 0.23
C LEU A 112 -8.94 0.36 0.66
N GLY A 113 -7.82 -0.06 1.25
CA GLY A 113 -7.63 -1.40 1.78
C GLY A 113 -6.42 -1.44 2.70
N HIS A 114 -6.40 -2.40 3.62
CA HIS A 114 -5.31 -2.53 4.59
C HIS A 114 -4.96 -3.99 4.86
N ASN A 115 -3.93 -4.19 5.68
CA ASN A 115 -3.43 -5.49 6.11
C ASN A 115 -2.75 -6.27 4.98
N PHE A 116 -1.99 -5.54 4.16
CA PHE A 116 -1.04 -6.10 3.20
C PHE A 116 0.32 -6.37 3.86
N ARG A 117 1.15 -7.20 3.22
CA ARG A 117 2.55 -7.37 3.63
C ARG A 117 3.43 -6.37 2.89
N ASN A 118 3.65 -6.59 1.60
CA ASN A 118 4.52 -5.79 0.77
C ASN A 118 3.85 -5.68 -0.59
N ASN A 119 2.79 -4.87 -0.60
CA ASN A 119 2.04 -4.55 -1.78
C ASN A 119 2.84 -3.53 -2.59
N TYR A 120 3.52 -3.94 -3.66
CA TYR A 120 4.44 -3.04 -4.38
C TYR A 120 3.71 -1.92 -5.13
N GLU A 121 2.61 -2.23 -5.80
CA GLU A 121 1.91 -1.27 -6.65
C GLU A 121 0.41 -1.53 -6.60
N ALA A 122 -0.35 -0.45 -6.61
CA ALA A 122 -1.77 -0.46 -6.94
C ALA A 122 -1.94 0.10 -8.36
N THR A 123 -2.65 -0.62 -9.23
CA THR A 123 -3.08 -0.08 -10.53
C THR A 123 -4.56 0.21 -10.51
N VAL A 124 -4.98 1.16 -11.33
CA VAL A 124 -6.38 1.58 -11.47
C VAL A 124 -6.81 1.36 -12.91
N ASP A 125 -7.86 0.56 -13.10
CA ASP A 125 -8.40 0.32 -14.44
C ASP A 125 -9.28 1.48 -14.93
N SER A 126 -9.68 1.43 -16.21
CA SER A 126 -10.52 2.47 -16.83
C SER A 126 -11.92 2.62 -16.20
N PHE A 127 -12.34 1.67 -15.36
CA PHE A 127 -13.60 1.69 -14.62
C PHE A 127 -13.41 2.21 -13.19
N GLY A 128 -12.20 2.62 -12.81
CA GLY A 128 -11.87 3.08 -11.46
C GLY A 128 -11.68 1.95 -10.45
N ARG A 129 -11.56 0.69 -10.92
CA ARG A 129 -11.28 -0.45 -10.05
C ARG A 129 -9.81 -0.49 -9.71
N VAL A 130 -9.50 -0.82 -8.47
CA VAL A 130 -8.12 -0.88 -8.00
C VAL A 130 -7.69 -2.34 -7.88
N TRP A 131 -6.52 -2.66 -8.41
CA TRP A 131 -5.90 -3.98 -8.37
C TRP A 131 -4.54 -3.90 -7.72
N GLN A 132 -4.13 -4.98 -7.04
CA GLN A 132 -2.95 -4.95 -6.21
C GLN A 132 -2.26 -6.32 -6.16
N SER A 133 -0.94 -6.32 -6.30
CA SER A 133 -0.08 -7.50 -6.10
C SER A 133 0.62 -7.43 -4.73
N ASP A 134 0.57 -8.49 -3.92
CA ASP A 134 1.19 -8.55 -2.57
C ASP A 134 2.27 -9.63 -2.52
N ASN A 135 3.48 -9.24 -2.08
CA ASN A 135 4.56 -10.20 -1.88
C ASN A 135 4.31 -11.07 -0.64
N ASP A 136 4.71 -12.34 -0.71
CA ASP A 136 4.64 -13.24 0.43
C ASP A 136 5.84 -13.08 1.38
N ASP A 137 6.00 -13.95 2.38
CA ASP A 137 7.15 -14.02 3.31
C ASP A 137 8.47 -14.42 2.60
N ASP A 138 8.91 -13.65 1.61
CA ASP A 138 10.18 -13.77 0.88
C ASP A 138 10.35 -15.13 0.18
N GLY A 139 9.33 -15.51 -0.60
CA GLY A 139 9.27 -16.74 -1.38
C GLY A 139 8.85 -17.98 -0.58
N ASN A 140 8.37 -17.82 0.65
CA ASN A 140 8.07 -18.96 1.51
C ASN A 140 6.65 -19.53 1.36
N LEU A 141 5.67 -18.82 0.75
CA LEU A 141 4.25 -19.19 0.85
C LEU A 141 3.38 -18.94 -0.39
N ALA A 142 2.93 -17.70 -0.63
CA ALA A 142 1.87 -17.41 -1.60
C ALA A 142 1.79 -15.92 -1.92
N VAL A 143 2.44 -15.49 -2.99
CA VAL A 143 2.16 -14.21 -3.63
C VAL A 143 0.72 -14.21 -4.10
N ARG A 144 0.09 -13.04 -4.13
CA ARG A 144 -1.31 -12.89 -4.49
C ARG A 144 -1.58 -11.67 -5.35
N LEU A 145 -2.66 -11.77 -6.11
CA LEU A 145 -3.31 -10.65 -6.79
C LEU A 145 -4.70 -10.47 -6.19
N ASN A 146 -5.06 -9.21 -5.90
CA ASN A 146 -6.32 -8.84 -5.30
C ASN A 146 -7.03 -7.76 -6.13
N TYR A 147 -8.35 -7.85 -6.17
CA TYR A 147 -9.22 -6.71 -6.41
C TYR A 147 -9.44 -5.98 -5.08
N ILE A 148 -9.26 -4.67 -5.07
CA ILE A 148 -9.39 -3.89 -3.84
C ILE A 148 -10.87 -3.52 -3.62
N LEU A 149 -11.52 -4.27 -2.73
CA LEU A 149 -12.76 -3.86 -2.08
C LEU A 149 -12.49 -2.72 -1.10
N GLU A 150 -13.25 -1.62 -1.23
CA GLU A 150 -13.13 -0.44 -0.38
C GLU A 150 -13.27 -0.78 1.11
N GLY A 151 -12.29 -0.35 1.91
CA GLY A 151 -12.20 -0.65 3.34
C GLY A 151 -11.82 -2.09 3.68
N GLY A 152 -11.47 -2.91 2.68
CA GLY A 152 -11.18 -4.33 2.87
C GLY A 152 -9.95 -4.60 3.74
N ASN A 153 -10.04 -5.64 4.57
CA ASN A 153 -8.94 -6.21 5.33
C ASN A 153 -8.34 -7.39 4.56
N TYR A 154 -7.06 -7.34 4.19
CA TYR A 154 -6.38 -8.36 3.38
C TYR A 154 -5.53 -9.33 4.21
N GLY A 155 -5.69 -9.38 5.53
CA GLY A 155 -5.35 -10.56 6.32
C GLY A 155 -3.87 -10.96 6.40
N TYR A 156 -2.90 -10.05 6.21
CA TYR A 156 -1.50 -10.39 6.51
C TYR A 156 -1.30 -10.72 8.00
N LEU A 157 -1.93 -9.92 8.88
CA LEU A 157 -2.03 -10.18 10.32
C LEU A 157 -3.47 -10.56 10.69
N ASP A 158 -3.64 -11.28 11.80
CA ASP A 158 -4.97 -11.51 12.37
C ASP A 158 -5.64 -10.18 12.75
N GLU A 159 -6.94 -10.04 12.47
CA GLU A 159 -7.66 -8.78 12.68
C GLU A 159 -7.79 -8.41 14.15
N LEU A 160 -8.05 -9.39 15.01
CA LEU A 160 -8.35 -9.15 16.42
C LEU A 160 -7.07 -9.01 17.25
N THR A 161 -6.15 -9.96 17.06
CA THR A 161 -4.96 -10.12 17.88
C THR A 161 -3.73 -9.46 17.27
N GLY A 162 -3.68 -9.29 15.95
CA GLY A 162 -2.47 -8.86 15.24
C GLY A 162 -1.41 -9.96 15.12
N GLU A 163 -1.73 -11.20 15.50
CA GLU A 163 -0.83 -12.33 15.39
C GLU A 163 -0.51 -12.69 13.93
N ARG A 164 0.65 -13.30 13.74
CA ARG A 164 1.07 -13.78 12.41
C ARG A 164 0.39 -15.10 12.06
N TRP A 165 0.38 -15.42 10.78
CA TRP A 165 -0.28 -16.61 10.22
C TRP A 165 0.13 -17.96 10.83
N ARG A 166 1.30 -18.05 11.48
CA ARG A 166 1.80 -19.26 12.17
C ARG A 166 1.18 -19.47 13.55
N ALA A 167 0.55 -18.46 14.12
CA ALA A 167 -0.09 -18.56 15.43
C ALA A 167 -1.17 -19.66 15.39
N PRO A 168 -1.21 -20.55 16.41
CA PRO A 168 -2.26 -21.55 16.50
C PRO A 168 -3.64 -20.91 16.61
N ARG A 169 -4.56 -21.30 15.73
CA ARG A 169 -5.96 -20.84 15.75
C ARG A 169 -6.89 -21.89 15.14
N ILE A 170 -8.14 -21.91 15.60
CA ILE A 170 -9.13 -22.95 15.26
C ILE A 170 -9.52 -22.96 13.77
N ASN A 171 -9.51 -21.78 13.15
CA ASN A 171 -9.89 -21.55 11.76
C ASN A 171 -8.70 -21.61 10.79
N ALA A 172 -7.49 -21.95 11.25
CA ALA A 172 -6.32 -22.01 10.41
C ALA A 172 -6.53 -22.94 9.20
N HIS A 173 -6.39 -22.39 7.99
CA HIS A 173 -6.58 -23.18 6.77
C HIS A 173 -5.48 -24.26 6.63
N PRO A 174 -5.79 -25.49 6.19
CA PRO A 174 -4.79 -26.56 6.06
C PRO A 174 -3.75 -26.27 4.96
N PHE A 175 -4.16 -25.63 3.87
CA PHE A 175 -3.24 -25.11 2.85
C PHE A 175 -2.53 -23.85 3.34
N ARG A 176 -1.20 -23.84 3.24
CA ARG A 176 -0.35 -22.81 3.84
C ARG A 176 -0.51 -21.42 3.20
N GLY A 177 -0.73 -21.33 1.89
CA GLY A 177 -0.93 -20.04 1.20
C GLY A 177 -2.16 -19.30 1.71
N LYS A 178 -3.30 -19.98 1.73
CA LYS A 178 -4.53 -19.45 2.34
C LYS A 178 -4.40 -19.11 3.82
N ARG A 179 -3.64 -19.91 4.59
CA ARG A 179 -3.37 -19.61 6.00
C ARG A 179 -2.53 -18.35 6.19
N HIS A 180 -1.58 -18.11 5.28
CA HIS A 180 -0.71 -16.93 5.27
C HIS A 180 -1.51 -15.62 5.33
N TRP A 181 -2.61 -15.60 4.57
CA TRP A 181 -3.45 -14.42 4.37
C TRP A 181 -4.77 -14.47 5.15
N HIS A 182 -4.83 -15.31 6.21
CA HIS A 182 -6.01 -15.46 7.05
C HIS A 182 -7.32 -15.68 6.26
N GLN A 183 -7.27 -16.44 5.16
CA GLN A 183 -8.38 -16.58 4.20
C GLN A 183 -9.61 -17.37 4.73
N ASN A 184 -9.49 -17.94 5.93
CA ASN A 184 -10.59 -18.60 6.64
C ASN A 184 -11.13 -17.75 7.79
N ASP A 185 -10.53 -16.59 8.04
CA ASP A 185 -10.84 -15.75 9.18
C ASP A 185 -11.94 -14.75 8.76
N PRO A 186 -13.05 -14.65 9.52
CA PRO A 186 -14.09 -13.66 9.22
C PRO A 186 -13.51 -12.25 9.18
N GLY A 187 -13.91 -11.46 8.19
CA GLY A 187 -13.40 -10.11 7.96
C GLY A 187 -12.26 -10.02 6.94
N ALA A 188 -11.54 -11.12 6.68
CA ALA A 188 -10.52 -11.15 5.63
C ALA A 188 -11.17 -11.23 4.23
N VAL A 189 -10.76 -10.34 3.34
CA VAL A 189 -11.15 -10.34 1.94
C VAL A 189 -10.52 -11.56 1.24
N PRO A 190 -11.31 -12.37 0.52
CA PRO A 190 -10.78 -13.46 -0.28
C PRO A 190 -9.83 -12.96 -1.38
N ASN A 191 -8.68 -13.61 -1.51
CA ASN A 191 -7.74 -13.40 -2.60
C ASN A 191 -8.39 -13.78 -3.93
N VAL A 192 -8.12 -13.02 -4.99
CA VAL A 192 -8.58 -13.38 -6.34
C VAL A 192 -7.81 -14.58 -6.84
N ILE A 193 -6.48 -14.54 -6.74
CA ILE A 193 -5.60 -15.65 -7.07
C ILE A 193 -4.33 -15.63 -6.20
N GLU A 194 -3.90 -16.81 -5.77
CA GLU A 194 -2.58 -17.05 -5.19
C GLU A 194 -1.69 -17.64 -6.29
N THR A 195 -0.56 -16.98 -6.58
CA THR A 195 0.37 -17.37 -7.65
C THR A 195 1.50 -18.27 -7.15
N GLY A 196 1.48 -18.63 -5.86
CA GLY A 196 2.50 -19.46 -5.22
C GLY A 196 3.71 -18.65 -4.73
N ASN A 197 4.79 -19.35 -4.44
CA ASN A 197 6.01 -18.77 -3.88
C ASN A 197 6.76 -17.90 -4.92
N GLY A 198 7.31 -16.77 -4.48
CA GLY A 198 8.17 -15.91 -5.29
C GLY A 198 8.08 -14.45 -4.89
N ALA A 199 8.68 -13.55 -5.65
CA ALA A 199 8.41 -12.12 -5.54
C ALA A 199 7.27 -11.74 -6.50
N PRO A 200 6.41 -10.74 -6.18
CA PRO A 200 5.37 -10.29 -7.08
C PRO A 200 5.99 -9.73 -8.36
N ALA A 201 5.29 -9.98 -9.46
CA ALA A 201 5.42 -9.17 -10.65
C ALA A 201 4.62 -7.88 -10.44
N GLY A 202 5.19 -6.72 -10.78
CA GLY A 202 4.45 -5.47 -10.82
C GLY A 202 3.20 -5.61 -11.69
N VAL A 203 2.18 -4.81 -11.39
CA VAL A 203 0.89 -4.82 -12.07
C VAL A 203 0.66 -3.41 -12.59
N THR A 204 0.47 -3.28 -13.91
CA THR A 204 0.18 -2.02 -14.62
C THR A 204 -1.14 -2.11 -15.33
#